data_AF-A0A7R9MHT8-F1
#
_entry.id   AF-A0A7R9MHT8-F1
#
_cell.length_a   1.000
_cell.length_b   1.000
_cell.length_c   1.000
_cell.angle_alpha   90.00
_cell.angle_beta   90.00
_cell.angle_gamma   90.00
#
_symmetry.space_group_name_H-M   'P 1'
#
loop_
_entity.id
_entity.type
_entity.pdbx_description
1 polymer ?
#
loop_
_entity_poly.entity_id
_entity_poly.type
_entity_poly.pdbx_seq_one_letter_code
_entity_poly.pdbx_strand_id
1 'polypeptide(L)'
;MAKDFIMEYRKEVKAVSSQIQIPPLMYDENDRPYMTAKGMRKYCIANVVVRGNGTGKVDINGQNLLYFEFMQDREQVMSPLTFTGLLFKVDIECKTMHEEMTKEWSRDSPPIGSKVGPGNTWRELGTTAQAGAIRLALSLALRSFVDEKMVEKMRLAGLLTQDVRRRERKKWGQEGARRKYTWKKR
;
A
#
# COMPACT_ATOMS: atom_id res chain seq x y z
N MET A 1 -32.90 -0.46 42.98
CA MET A 1 -32.44 0.74 43.73
C MET A 1 -30.97 1.06 43.46
N ALA A 2 -29.99 0.31 43.97
CA ALA A 2 -28.57 0.68 43.75
C ALA A 2 -28.07 0.52 42.29
N LYS A 3 -28.55 -0.50 41.56
CA LYS A 3 -28.14 -0.74 40.17
C LYS A 3 -28.64 0.35 39.22
N ASP A 4 -29.84 0.85 39.45
CA ASP A 4 -30.49 1.88 38.62
C ASP A 4 -29.76 3.21 38.76
N PHE A 5 -29.39 3.58 39.99
CA PHE A 5 -28.55 4.74 40.30
C PHE A 5 -27.17 4.66 39.64
N ILE A 6 -26.53 3.49 39.62
CA ILE A 6 -25.21 3.32 38.98
C ILE A 6 -25.30 3.42 37.44
N MET A 7 -26.38 2.90 36.84
CA MET A 7 -26.55 2.93 35.39
C MET A 7 -26.91 4.32 34.87
N GLU A 8 -27.57 5.16 35.69
CA GLU A 8 -27.88 6.56 35.37
C GLU A 8 -26.63 7.38 35.03
N TYR A 9 -25.51 7.14 35.72
CA TYR A 9 -24.24 7.83 35.48
C TYR A 9 -23.28 7.08 34.54
N ARG A 10 -23.66 5.89 34.07
CA ARG A 10 -22.82 5.11 33.16
C ARG A 10 -22.91 5.66 31.74
N LYS A 11 -21.77 6.05 31.17
CA LYS A 11 -21.67 6.37 29.74
C LYS A 11 -21.38 5.09 28.96
N GLU A 12 -22.19 4.81 27.95
CA GLU A 12 -21.92 3.71 27.03
C GLU A 12 -20.70 4.03 26.17
N VAL A 13 -19.69 3.16 26.24
CA VAL A 13 -18.56 3.20 25.32
C VAL A 13 -18.91 2.29 24.16
N LYS A 14 -19.09 2.87 22.96
CA LYS A 14 -19.26 2.08 21.75
C LYS A 14 -17.94 1.40 21.42
N ALA A 15 -17.90 0.08 21.55
CA ALA A 15 -16.79 -0.69 21.01
C ALA A 15 -16.87 -0.65 19.49
N VAL A 16 -15.85 -0.10 18.83
CA VAL A 16 -15.73 -0.16 17.38
C VAL A 16 -15.24 -1.55 17.02
N SER A 17 -16.16 -2.43 16.62
CA SER A 17 -15.80 -3.72 16.03
C SER A 17 -14.98 -3.46 14.77
N SER A 18 -13.79 -4.04 14.70
CA SER A 18 -12.87 -3.91 13.56
C SER A 18 -13.18 -4.93 12.45
N GLN A 19 -14.45 -5.32 12.28
CA GLN A 19 -14.81 -6.26 11.22
C GLN A 19 -14.54 -5.62 9.86
N ILE A 20 -13.60 -6.21 9.12
CA ILE A 20 -13.23 -5.76 7.78
C ILE A 20 -14.35 -6.15 6.83
N GLN A 21 -15.03 -5.15 6.28
CA GLN A 21 -16.02 -5.37 5.22
C GLN A 21 -15.30 -5.89 3.95
N ILE A 22 -15.68 -7.08 3.51
CA ILE A 22 -15.15 -7.71 2.29
C ILE A 22 -15.98 -7.22 1.10
N PRO A 23 -15.38 -6.52 0.13
CA PRO A 23 -16.12 -6.04 -1.02
C PRO A 23 -16.46 -7.21 -1.96
N PRO A 24 -17.62 -7.18 -2.62
CA PRO A 24 -18.03 -8.23 -3.55
C PRO A 24 -17.13 -8.25 -4.79
N LEU A 25 -16.99 -9.44 -5.39
CA LEU A 25 -16.27 -9.64 -6.65
C LEU A 25 -17.08 -9.06 -7.82
N MET A 26 -16.38 -8.48 -8.79
CA MET A 26 -16.94 -8.06 -10.07
C MET A 26 -16.69 -9.15 -11.12
N TYR A 27 -17.46 -9.15 -12.21
CA TYR A 27 -17.33 -10.12 -13.30
C TYR A 27 -17.08 -9.39 -14.62
N ASP A 28 -16.07 -9.83 -15.36
CA ASP A 28 -15.74 -9.27 -16.69
C ASP A 28 -16.68 -9.86 -17.77
N GLU A 29 -16.59 -9.37 -19.00
CA GLU A 29 -17.33 -9.89 -20.18
C GLU A 29 -17.14 -11.41 -20.40
N ASN A 30 -16.01 -11.95 -19.94
CA ASN A 30 -15.68 -13.37 -20.00
C ASN A 30 -16.12 -14.17 -18.75
N ASP A 31 -17.00 -13.61 -17.92
CA ASP A 31 -17.48 -14.19 -16.65
C ASP A 31 -16.36 -14.57 -15.67
N ARG A 32 -15.21 -13.87 -15.77
CA ARG A 32 -14.09 -14.07 -14.85
C ARG A 32 -14.26 -13.16 -13.64
N PRO A 33 -14.21 -13.72 -12.41
CA PRO A 33 -14.28 -12.89 -11.22
C PRO A 33 -13.00 -12.04 -11.11
N TYR A 34 -13.14 -10.75 -10.94
CA TYR A 34 -12.04 -9.83 -10.71
C TYR A 34 -12.33 -8.84 -9.58
N MET A 35 -11.26 -8.30 -9.02
CA MET A 35 -11.33 -7.24 -8.03
C MET A 35 -10.29 -6.18 -8.33
N THR A 36 -10.67 -4.92 -8.16
CA THR A 36 -9.75 -3.78 -8.28
C THR A 36 -9.48 -3.20 -6.90
N ALA A 37 -8.23 -2.84 -6.64
CA ALA A 37 -7.84 -2.20 -5.39
C ALA A 37 -6.75 -1.17 -5.60
N LYS A 38 -6.75 -0.18 -4.71
CA LYS A 38 -5.75 0.88 -4.66
C LYS A 38 -4.91 0.74 -3.40
N GLY A 39 -3.60 0.77 -3.55
CA GLY A 39 -2.63 0.76 -2.46
C GLY A 39 -1.73 1.98 -2.54
N MET A 40 -1.23 2.41 -1.39
CA MET A 40 -0.35 3.56 -1.30
C MET A 40 0.78 3.29 -0.32
N ARG A 41 1.99 3.67 -0.71
CA ARG A 41 3.16 3.69 0.18
C ARG A 41 4.05 4.86 -0.15
N LYS A 42 4.37 5.67 0.87
CA LYS A 42 5.01 6.98 0.67
C LYS A 42 4.20 7.72 -0.41
N TYR A 43 4.86 8.29 -1.42
CA TYR A 43 4.24 9.02 -2.52
C TYR A 43 3.81 8.14 -3.70
N CYS A 44 4.02 6.82 -3.62
CA CYS A 44 3.63 5.89 -4.67
C CYS A 44 2.19 5.40 -4.46
N ILE A 45 1.43 5.39 -5.54
CA ILE A 45 0.11 4.79 -5.63
C ILE A 45 0.19 3.60 -6.59
N ALA A 46 -0.46 2.50 -6.24
CA ALA A 46 -0.60 1.33 -7.10
C ALA A 46 -2.07 1.00 -7.27
N ASN A 47 -2.52 0.89 -8.53
CA ASN A 47 -3.81 0.34 -8.87
C ASN A 47 -3.57 -1.09 -9.36
N VAL A 48 -4.24 -2.05 -8.73
CA VAL A 48 -4.10 -3.48 -9.04
C VAL A 48 -5.46 -4.03 -9.41
N VAL A 49 -5.47 -4.81 -10.49
CA VAL A 49 -6.58 -5.67 -10.89
C VAL A 49 -6.13 -7.11 -10.68
N VAL A 50 -6.87 -7.84 -9.85
CA VAL A 50 -6.66 -9.28 -9.65
C VAL A 50 -7.80 -10.00 -10.33
N ARG A 51 -7.48 -10.92 -11.24
CA ARG A 51 -8.44 -11.78 -11.93
C ARG A 51 -8.30 -13.21 -11.41
N GLY A 52 -9.41 -13.83 -11.04
CA GLY A 52 -9.47 -15.22 -10.61
C GLY A 52 -9.36 -16.20 -11.79
N ASN A 53 -9.16 -17.47 -11.46
CA ASN A 53 -9.00 -18.58 -12.43
C ASN A 53 -7.92 -18.30 -13.48
N GLY A 54 -6.82 -17.69 -13.04
CA GLY A 54 -5.69 -17.30 -13.87
C GLY A 54 -4.56 -18.34 -13.89
N THR A 55 -3.54 -18.04 -14.68
CA THR A 55 -2.33 -18.86 -14.83
C THR A 55 -1.20 -18.49 -13.86
N GLY A 56 -1.35 -17.40 -13.11
CA GLY A 56 -0.29 -16.85 -12.26
C GLY A 56 0.54 -15.77 -12.93
N LYS A 57 0.04 -15.18 -14.02
CA LYS A 57 0.76 -14.13 -14.72
C LYS A 57 0.77 -12.85 -13.89
N VAL A 58 1.95 -12.28 -13.68
CA VAL A 58 2.12 -11.01 -12.95
C VAL A 58 2.67 -9.96 -13.91
N ASP A 59 1.81 -9.02 -14.28
CA ASP A 59 2.14 -7.89 -15.14
C ASP A 59 2.21 -6.59 -14.31
N ILE A 60 3.38 -5.95 -14.33
CA ILE A 60 3.72 -4.69 -13.66
C ILE A 60 4.04 -3.64 -14.72
N ASN A 61 3.13 -2.68 -14.92
CA ASN A 61 3.24 -1.65 -15.97
C ASN A 61 3.48 -2.24 -17.39
N GLY A 62 2.91 -3.42 -17.66
CA GLY A 62 3.12 -4.14 -18.93
C GLY A 62 4.43 -4.93 -19.03
N GLN A 63 5.22 -5.01 -17.95
CA GLN A 63 6.42 -5.86 -17.84
C GLN A 63 6.18 -7.00 -16.83
N ASN A 64 6.96 -8.08 -16.90
CA ASN A 64 6.87 -9.19 -15.93
C ASN A 64 7.41 -8.75 -14.54
N LEU A 65 7.33 -9.62 -13.54
CA LEU A 65 7.96 -9.50 -12.22
C LEU A 65 9.45 -9.14 -12.25
N LEU A 66 10.15 -9.39 -13.36
CA LEU A 66 11.52 -8.92 -13.61
C LEU A 66 11.65 -7.39 -13.69
N TYR A 67 10.52 -6.65 -13.73
CA TYR A 67 10.46 -5.19 -13.56
C TYR A 67 11.29 -4.72 -12.37
N PHE A 68 11.21 -5.43 -11.24
CA PHE A 68 12.05 -5.16 -10.09
C PHE A 68 13.39 -5.89 -10.25
N GLU A 69 14.48 -5.15 -10.27
CA GLU A 69 15.83 -5.71 -10.31
C GLU A 69 16.16 -6.46 -9.00
N PHE A 70 15.76 -5.90 -7.86
CA PHE A 70 16.06 -6.45 -6.53
C PHE A 70 15.08 -7.55 -6.13
N MET A 71 15.63 -8.64 -5.56
CA MET A 71 14.85 -9.77 -5.05
C MET A 71 13.87 -9.36 -3.93
N GLN A 72 14.29 -8.45 -3.05
CA GLN A 72 13.47 -7.95 -1.94
C GLN A 72 12.16 -7.33 -2.42
N ASP A 73 12.19 -6.60 -3.52
CA ASP A 73 11.00 -5.96 -4.09
C ASP A 73 10.06 -7.01 -4.70
N ARG A 74 10.60 -8.06 -5.32
CA ARG A 74 9.82 -9.21 -5.83
C ARG A 74 9.17 -9.98 -4.69
N GLU A 75 9.91 -10.25 -3.61
CA GLU A 75 9.38 -10.91 -2.41
C GLU A 75 8.21 -10.15 -1.80
N GLN A 76 8.27 -8.81 -1.76
CA GLN A 76 7.17 -7.98 -1.27
C GLN A 76 5.90 -8.14 -2.11
N VAL A 77 6.02 -8.24 -3.43
CA VAL A 77 4.88 -8.46 -4.35
C VAL A 77 4.33 -9.88 -4.22
N MET A 78 5.19 -10.88 -4.03
CA MET A 78 4.80 -12.29 -3.92
C MET A 78 4.22 -12.65 -2.54
N SER A 79 4.63 -11.94 -1.49
CA SER A 79 4.25 -12.24 -0.10
C SER A 79 2.74 -12.42 0.14
N PRO A 80 1.83 -11.55 -0.36
CA PRO A 80 0.38 -11.75 -0.21
C PRO A 80 -0.16 -13.00 -0.90
N LEU A 81 0.43 -13.38 -2.04
CA LEU A 81 0.01 -14.56 -2.83
C LEU A 81 0.45 -15.85 -2.16
N THR A 82 1.69 -15.88 -1.68
CA THR A 82 2.22 -17.00 -0.89
C THR A 82 1.42 -17.15 0.40
N PHE A 83 1.11 -16.04 1.09
CA PHE A 83 0.35 -16.06 2.33
C PHE A 83 -1.06 -16.65 2.13
N THR A 84 -1.77 -16.24 1.07
CA THR A 84 -3.15 -16.70 0.79
C THR A 84 -3.22 -18.05 0.08
N GLY A 85 -2.10 -18.62 -0.39
CA GLY A 85 -2.10 -19.86 -1.17
C GLY A 85 -2.71 -19.73 -2.57
N LEU A 86 -2.73 -18.49 -3.09
CA LEU A 86 -3.27 -18.12 -4.40
C LEU A 86 -2.18 -17.96 -5.48
N LEU A 87 -0.94 -18.33 -5.14
CA LEU A 87 0.13 -18.41 -6.12
C LEU A 87 -0.27 -19.34 -7.29
N PHE A 88 -0.02 -18.91 -8.52
CA PHE A 88 -0.40 -19.61 -9.76
C PHE A 88 -1.90 -19.83 -10.00
N LYS A 89 -2.79 -19.18 -9.23
CA LYS A 89 -4.25 -19.27 -9.41
C LYS A 89 -4.92 -17.98 -9.87
N VAL A 90 -4.21 -16.86 -9.75
CA VAL A 90 -4.72 -15.53 -10.08
C VAL A 90 -3.79 -14.84 -11.07
N ASP A 91 -4.36 -14.09 -12.00
CA ASP A 91 -3.61 -13.20 -12.87
C ASP A 91 -3.68 -11.78 -12.32
N ILE A 92 -2.55 -11.07 -12.37
CA ILE A 92 -2.37 -9.77 -11.73
C ILE A 92 -1.93 -8.79 -12.79
N GLU A 93 -2.67 -7.69 -12.87
CA GLU A 93 -2.30 -6.53 -13.67
C GLU A 93 -2.18 -5.33 -12.73
N CYS A 94 -1.02 -4.69 -12.70
CA CYS A 94 -0.82 -3.53 -11.85
C CYS A 94 -0.21 -2.35 -12.61
N LYS A 95 -0.70 -1.16 -12.24
CA LYS A 95 -0.22 0.13 -12.73
C LYS A 95 0.21 0.99 -11.54
N THR A 96 1.47 1.39 -11.54
CA THR A 96 2.02 2.28 -10.51
C THR A 96 2.06 3.71 -10.99
N MET A 97 1.63 4.64 -10.16
CA MET A 97 1.59 6.08 -10.43
C MET A 97 2.23 6.86 -9.26
N HIS A 98 2.69 8.08 -9.53
CA HIS A 98 3.06 9.03 -8.49
C HIS A 98 1.84 9.91 -8.16
N GLU A 99 1.60 10.19 -6.88
CA GLU A 99 0.64 11.21 -6.46
C GLU A 99 1.17 12.58 -6.92
N GLU A 100 0.60 13.17 -7.98
CA GLU A 100 0.98 14.52 -8.40
C GLU A 100 0.89 15.47 -7.20
N MET A 101 2.02 15.89 -6.65
CA MET A 101 2.04 17.00 -5.71
C MET A 101 1.65 18.21 -6.53
N THR A 102 0.50 18.81 -6.24
CA THR A 102 0.09 20.10 -6.81
C THR A 102 1.25 21.08 -6.66
N LYS A 103 1.72 21.58 -7.80
CA LYS A 103 2.99 22.32 -8.02
C LYS A 103 3.07 23.71 -7.36
N GLU A 104 2.44 23.96 -6.21
CA GLU A 104 2.40 25.31 -5.63
C GLU A 104 3.49 25.61 -4.60
N TRP A 105 4.07 24.59 -3.94
CA TRP A 105 5.07 24.77 -2.87
C TRP A 105 6.49 24.29 -3.23
N SER A 106 6.76 24.02 -4.52
CA SER A 106 7.99 23.35 -4.99
C SER A 106 9.14 24.30 -5.39
N ARG A 107 9.20 25.52 -4.85
CA ARG A 107 10.30 26.47 -5.18
C ARG A 107 11.59 26.24 -4.37
N ASP A 108 11.47 25.71 -3.14
CA ASP A 108 12.60 25.60 -2.20
C ASP A 108 12.99 24.16 -1.81
N SER A 109 12.37 23.15 -2.40
CA SER A 109 12.78 21.75 -2.20
C SER A 109 13.75 21.32 -3.28
N PRO A 110 14.93 20.76 -2.94
CA PRO A 110 15.82 20.16 -3.94
C PRO A 110 15.04 19.08 -4.69
N PRO A 111 15.14 18.99 -6.03
CA PRO A 111 14.54 17.89 -6.77
C PRO A 111 15.11 16.58 -6.20
N ILE A 112 14.21 15.69 -5.78
CA ILE A 112 14.57 14.31 -5.49
C ILE A 112 14.92 13.69 -6.84
N GLY A 113 16.21 13.49 -7.09
CA GLY A 113 16.71 12.81 -8.27
C GLY A 113 17.21 13.75 -9.37
N SER A 114 18.44 13.50 -9.80
CA SER A 114 19.05 14.07 -11.00
C SER A 114 18.19 13.82 -12.24
N LYS A 115 18.10 14.83 -13.12
CA LYS A 115 17.55 14.72 -14.48
C LYS A 115 18.04 13.43 -15.14
N VAL A 116 17.14 12.47 -15.36
CA VAL A 116 17.32 11.41 -16.36
C VAL A 116 16.67 11.95 -17.63
N GLY A 117 17.32 11.76 -18.79
CA GLY A 117 17.05 12.45 -20.06
C GLY A 117 15.59 12.41 -20.59
N PRO A 118 15.33 13.08 -21.71
CA PRO A 118 13.98 13.22 -22.26
C PRO A 118 13.48 11.83 -22.68
N GLY A 119 12.49 11.30 -21.97
CA GLY A 119 11.86 10.02 -22.30
C GLY A 119 11.45 9.13 -21.12
N ASN A 120 11.90 9.38 -19.89
CA ASN A 120 11.63 8.47 -18.76
C ASN A 120 11.13 9.20 -17.50
N THR A 121 9.84 9.58 -17.48
CA THR A 121 9.14 10.07 -16.27
C THR A 121 8.84 8.98 -15.23
N TRP A 122 9.29 7.73 -15.47
CA TRP A 122 8.88 6.54 -14.70
C TRP A 122 9.97 5.95 -13.77
N ARG A 123 11.13 6.61 -13.63
CA ARG A 123 12.21 6.25 -12.66
C ARG A 123 12.31 7.20 -11.45
N GLU A 124 11.29 8.01 -11.18
CA GLU A 124 11.30 8.98 -10.06
C GLU A 124 10.76 8.38 -8.74
N LEU A 125 10.17 7.19 -8.80
CA LEU A 125 9.61 6.47 -7.66
C LEU A 125 10.62 5.46 -7.12
N GLY A 126 10.93 5.49 -5.82
CA GLY A 126 11.77 4.47 -5.21
C GLY A 126 11.14 3.08 -5.35
N THR A 127 11.89 2.09 -5.85
CA THR A 127 11.40 0.73 -6.16
C THR A 127 10.73 0.07 -4.96
N THR A 128 11.31 0.24 -3.77
CA THR A 128 10.75 -0.25 -2.49
C THR A 128 9.40 0.37 -2.12
N ALA A 129 9.15 1.61 -2.55
CA ALA A 129 7.87 2.28 -2.37
C ALA A 129 6.82 1.71 -3.32
N GLN A 130 7.19 1.48 -4.58
CA GLN A 130 6.33 0.84 -5.59
C GLN A 130 5.94 -0.58 -5.15
N ALA A 131 6.92 -1.42 -4.83
CA ALA A 131 6.68 -2.80 -4.40
C ALA A 131 5.77 -2.86 -3.16
N GLY A 132 5.99 -1.96 -2.19
CA GLY A 132 5.13 -1.90 -1.01
C GLY A 132 3.72 -1.34 -1.26
N ALA A 133 3.56 -0.44 -2.22
CA ALA A 133 2.24 0.03 -2.65
C ALA A 133 1.47 -1.08 -3.37
N ILE A 134 2.14 -1.82 -4.27
CA ILE A 134 1.59 -3.00 -4.95
C ILE A 134 1.20 -4.07 -3.93
N ARG A 135 2.05 -4.36 -2.94
CA ARG A 135 1.76 -5.33 -1.86
C ARG A 135 0.45 -5.01 -1.14
N LEU A 136 0.25 -3.74 -0.77
CA LEU A 136 -0.98 -3.33 -0.09
C LEU A 136 -2.19 -3.45 -1.02
N ALA A 137 -2.08 -2.98 -2.26
CA ALA A 137 -3.15 -3.06 -3.25
C ALA A 137 -3.55 -4.53 -3.51
N LEU A 138 -2.57 -5.42 -3.71
CA LEU A 138 -2.80 -6.85 -3.85
C LEU A 138 -3.51 -7.43 -2.64
N SER A 139 -3.03 -7.13 -1.43
CA SER A 139 -3.64 -7.63 -0.20
C SER A 139 -5.11 -7.18 -0.06
N LEU A 140 -5.41 -5.94 -0.45
CA LEU A 140 -6.76 -5.39 -0.44
C LEU A 140 -7.68 -5.99 -1.53
N ALA A 141 -7.14 -6.40 -2.67
CA ALA A 141 -7.90 -7.10 -3.71
C ALA A 141 -8.13 -8.57 -3.34
N LEU A 142 -7.10 -9.25 -2.82
CA LEU A 142 -7.14 -10.67 -2.49
C LEU A 142 -8.17 -10.98 -1.38
N ARG A 143 -8.50 -10.03 -0.50
CA ARG A 143 -9.49 -10.27 0.57
C ARG A 143 -10.86 -10.75 0.06
N SER A 144 -11.22 -10.43 -1.18
CA SER A 144 -12.48 -10.85 -1.80
C SER A 144 -12.47 -12.28 -2.34
N PHE A 145 -11.28 -12.87 -2.51
CA PHE A 145 -11.09 -14.23 -3.04
C PHE A 145 -10.88 -15.28 -1.94
N VAL A 146 -10.89 -14.87 -0.66
CA VAL A 146 -10.49 -15.72 0.46
C VAL A 146 -11.54 -15.65 1.57
N ASP A 147 -11.60 -16.70 2.40
CA ASP A 147 -12.48 -16.79 3.57
C ASP A 147 -12.18 -15.73 4.64
N GLU A 148 -13.20 -15.36 5.42
CA GLU A 148 -13.14 -14.31 6.45
C GLU A 148 -12.08 -14.61 7.53
N LYS A 149 -11.91 -15.89 7.90
CA LYS A 149 -10.87 -16.32 8.85
C LYS A 149 -9.46 -15.98 8.34
N MET A 150 -9.24 -16.08 7.04
CA MET A 150 -7.95 -15.77 6.44
C MET A 150 -7.74 -14.26 6.30
N VAL A 151 -8.80 -13.50 6.02
CA VAL A 151 -8.76 -12.03 6.05
C VAL A 151 -8.31 -11.53 7.41
N GLU A 152 -8.79 -12.13 8.50
CA GLU A 152 -8.34 -11.77 9.85
C GLU A 152 -6.86 -12.12 10.07
N LYS A 153 -6.38 -13.26 9.56
CA LYS A 153 -4.94 -13.60 9.56
C LYS A 153 -4.12 -12.57 8.76
N MET A 154 -4.62 -12.10 7.61
CA MET A 154 -3.96 -11.06 6.81
C MET A 154 -3.91 -9.72 7.56
N ARG A 155 -4.96 -9.38 8.32
CA ARG A 155 -5.01 -8.20 9.19
C ARG A 155 -3.94 -8.27 10.27
N LEU A 156 -3.87 -9.40 10.98
CA LEU A 156 -2.86 -9.65 12.03
C LEU A 156 -1.44 -9.65 11.47
N ALA A 157 -1.24 -10.16 10.25
CA ALA A 157 0.04 -10.13 9.55
C ALA A 157 0.44 -8.72 9.02
N GLY A 158 -0.43 -7.71 9.14
CA GLY A 158 -0.15 -6.34 8.67
C GLY A 158 -0.14 -6.19 7.15
N LEU A 159 -0.81 -7.09 6.42
CA LEU A 159 -0.97 -7.01 4.96
C LEU A 159 -2.03 -5.99 4.55
N LEU A 160 -3.07 -5.81 5.38
CA LEU A 160 -4.20 -4.93 5.12
C LEU A 160 -4.02 -3.51 5.70
N THR A 161 -2.92 -3.25 6.41
CA THR A 161 -2.63 -1.96 7.04
C THR A 161 -1.72 -1.11 6.16
N GLN A 162 -2.12 0.14 5.94
CA GLN A 162 -1.29 1.11 5.23
C GLN A 162 -0.10 1.56 6.08
N ASP A 163 1.10 1.60 5.48
CA ASP A 163 2.28 2.18 6.12
C ASP A 163 2.19 3.72 6.08
N VAL A 164 1.82 4.31 7.22
CA VAL A 164 1.67 5.77 7.38
C VAL A 164 3.00 6.52 7.41
N ARG A 165 4.14 5.81 7.50
CA ARG A 165 5.45 6.45 7.63
C ARG A 165 5.82 7.18 6.33
N ARG A 166 5.97 8.49 6.42
CA ARG A 166 6.47 9.35 5.34
C ARG A 166 7.69 10.14 5.79
N ARG A 167 8.38 10.74 4.81
CA ARG A 167 9.52 11.61 5.08
C ARG A 167 9.05 12.82 5.88
N GLU A 168 9.56 12.96 7.10
CA GLU A 168 9.35 14.15 7.89
C GLU A 168 10.01 15.36 7.21
N ARG A 169 9.34 16.51 7.28
CA ARG A 169 9.89 17.77 6.76
C ARG A 169 11.12 18.22 7.55
N LYS A 170 12.00 18.98 6.90
CA LYS A 170 13.08 19.70 7.57
C LYS A 170 12.51 20.80 8.48
N LYS A 171 13.17 21.04 9.62
CA LYS A 171 12.88 22.17 10.52
C LYS A 171 13.89 23.28 10.26
N TRP A 172 13.44 24.53 10.33
CA TRP A 172 14.34 25.68 10.26
C TRP A 172 15.30 25.67 11.46
N GLY A 173 16.52 26.18 11.30
CA GLY A 173 17.56 26.13 12.33
C GLY A 173 18.09 24.71 12.63
N GLN A 174 17.78 23.72 11.80
CA GLN A 174 18.27 22.34 11.91
C GLN A 174 18.87 21.85 10.59
N GLU A 175 19.84 20.95 10.66
CA GLU A 175 20.44 20.32 9.48
C GLU A 175 19.42 19.42 8.75
N GLY A 176 18.62 18.66 9.51
CA GLY A 176 17.56 17.79 8.98
C GLY A 176 16.25 17.87 9.76
N ALA A 177 15.36 16.91 9.55
CA ALA A 177 14.08 16.83 10.28
C ALA A 177 14.30 16.70 11.80
N ARG A 178 15.28 15.87 12.20
CA ARG A 178 15.65 15.63 13.60
C ARG A 178 17.10 15.99 13.92
N ARG A 179 18.03 15.81 12.96
CA ARG A 179 19.46 16.11 13.12
C ARG A 179 19.68 17.61 13.37
N LYS A 180 20.44 17.93 14.41
CA LYS A 180 20.88 19.28 14.77
C LYS A 180 22.26 19.54 14.18
N TYR A 181 22.59 20.80 13.96
CA TYR A 181 23.97 21.18 13.68
C TYR A 181 24.86 20.84 14.87
N THR A 182 26.14 20.61 14.61
CA THR A 182 27.12 20.35 15.66
C THR A 182 27.16 21.52 16.63
N TRP A 183 26.86 21.25 17.90
CA TRP A 183 26.94 22.25 18.96
C TRP A 183 28.40 22.49 19.37
N LYS A 184 28.85 23.74 19.32
CA LYS A 184 30.15 24.15 19.85
C LYS A 184 29.94 24.84 21.19
N LYS A 185 30.52 24.28 22.26
CA LYS A 185 30.37 24.79 23.64
C LYS A 185 31.28 25.98 23.94
N ARG A 186 32.44 26.04 23.28
CA ARG A 186 33.53 26.99 23.53
C ARG A 186 33.56 28.05 22.45
#